data_AF-U9ST92-F1
#
_entry.id   AF-U9ST92-F1
#
_cell.length_a   1.000
_cell.length_b   1.000
_cell.length_c   1.000
_cell.angle_alpha   90.00
_cell.angle_beta   90.00
_cell.angle_gamma   90.00
#
_symmetry.space_group_name_H-M   'P 1'
#
loop_
_entity.id
_entity.type
_entity.pdbx_description
1 polymer ?
#
loop_
_entity_poly.entity_id
_entity_poly.type
_entity_poly.pdbx_seq_one_letter_code
_entity_poly.pdbx_strand_id
1 'polypeptide(L)'
;MGFFVVCVLKEAKTIVSDKIVKVLLTDCCQFHNVFNIATNNQFENLGGIQVFLRKPPEKWVYVEEGLQGDISMLFELNFTHIKFILEATETTVQKRPNAFDLIMNISQRICLPEQKKEDTRKDLLYNNIIKLFQSKMVGWRNETQNTFGKSFVERLTAALWYIDPHRTKFAERSLLLGELFNELDQYQKDQNYNLYYFTGKHAKYNLEHDKLEKLASSLELSAAQPWAASEIWENIIEEVFIFTSSMRKYANNLEQINKSMKQIHLSNTPARQPANDLKVYTVDSCQKIYAQYQQLQNHLSNMANYTEINLDSFLPEDAMQRY
;
A
#
# COMPACT_ATOMS: atom_id res chain seq x y z
N MET A 1 -56.77 -47.97 -10.60
CA MET A 1 -56.37 -47.67 -11.99
C MET A 1 -57.17 -46.46 -12.45
N GLY A 2 -56.52 -45.45 -13.04
CA GLY A 2 -57.16 -44.21 -13.49
C GLY A 2 -56.69 -43.80 -14.88
N PHE A 3 -57.54 -43.09 -15.61
CA PHE A 3 -57.21 -42.50 -16.90
C PHE A 3 -57.19 -40.98 -16.75
N PHE A 4 -56.09 -40.35 -17.15
CA PHE A 4 -55.91 -38.90 -17.04
C PHE A 4 -55.63 -38.30 -18.40
N VAL A 5 -56.20 -37.12 -18.66
CA VAL A 5 -55.91 -36.34 -19.85
C VAL A 5 -54.66 -35.52 -19.59
N VAL A 6 -53.60 -35.77 -20.36
CA VAL A 6 -52.30 -35.13 -20.17
C VAL A 6 -52.00 -34.19 -21.33
N CYS A 7 -51.67 -32.94 -21.01
CA CYS A 7 -51.12 -32.00 -21.98
C CYS A 7 -49.71 -31.53 -21.58
N VAL A 8 -48.85 -31.35 -22.58
CA VAL A 8 -47.46 -30.95 -22.39
C VAL A 8 -47.18 -29.72 -23.25
N LEU A 9 -46.75 -28.63 -22.62
CA LEU A 9 -46.48 -27.34 -23.23
C LEU A 9 -44.99 -26.99 -23.09
N LYS A 10 -44.41 -26.37 -24.11
CA LYS A 10 -43.10 -25.71 -24.06
C LYS A 10 -43.26 -24.27 -24.49
N GLU A 11 -42.95 -23.31 -23.62
CA GLU A 11 -42.97 -21.86 -23.93
C GLU A 11 -44.24 -21.42 -24.69
N ALA A 12 -45.40 -21.86 -24.22
CA ALA A 12 -46.74 -21.63 -24.80
C ALA A 12 -47.12 -22.41 -26.08
N LYS A 13 -46.26 -23.29 -26.62
CA LYS A 13 -46.62 -24.23 -27.69
C LYS A 13 -46.97 -25.61 -27.13
N THR A 14 -48.13 -26.14 -27.51
CA THR A 14 -48.56 -27.50 -27.15
C THR A 14 -47.73 -28.52 -27.93
N ILE A 15 -46.92 -29.31 -27.23
CA ILE A 15 -46.15 -30.42 -27.79
C ILE A 15 -47.00 -31.69 -27.81
N VAL A 16 -47.74 -31.92 -26.72
CA VAL A 16 -48.67 -33.04 -26.60
C VAL A 16 -50.03 -32.48 -26.20
N SER A 17 -51.02 -32.65 -27.07
CA SER A 17 -52.41 -32.25 -26.80
C SER A 17 -53.19 -33.46 -26.30
N ASP A 18 -53.73 -33.36 -25.09
CA ASP A 18 -54.78 -34.23 -24.54
C ASP A 18 -54.58 -35.74 -24.74
N LYS A 19 -53.35 -36.22 -24.48
CA LYS A 19 -53.03 -37.65 -24.52
C LYS A 19 -53.62 -38.33 -23.30
N ILE A 20 -54.44 -39.34 -23.50
CA ILE A 20 -54.99 -40.14 -22.40
C ILE A 20 -53.89 -41.09 -21.92
N VAL A 21 -53.44 -40.88 -20.67
CA VAL A 21 -52.45 -41.72 -20.02
C VAL A 21 -53.14 -42.61 -18.99
N LYS A 22 -52.89 -43.91 -19.11
CA LYS A 22 -53.35 -44.92 -18.16
C LYS A 22 -52.35 -45.01 -17.01
N VAL A 23 -52.82 -44.75 -15.79
CA VAL A 23 -51.97 -44.77 -14.59
C VAL A 23 -52.45 -45.83 -13.62
N LEU A 24 -51.52 -46.69 -13.21
CA LEU A 24 -51.71 -47.71 -12.18
C LEU A 24 -51.15 -47.17 -10.87
N LEU A 25 -51.96 -47.20 -9.80
CA LEU A 25 -51.47 -47.01 -8.43
C LEU A 25 -50.75 -48.30 -8.05
N THR A 26 -49.44 -48.31 -8.27
CA THR A 26 -48.50 -49.25 -7.64
C THR A 26 -47.59 -48.42 -6.74
N ASP A 27 -47.06 -49.02 -5.67
CA ASP A 27 -46.53 -48.37 -4.45
C ASP A 27 -45.44 -47.27 -4.59
N CYS A 28 -45.05 -46.85 -5.79
CA CYS A 28 -44.08 -45.78 -6.05
C CYS A 28 -44.38 -45.04 -7.38
N CYS A 29 -45.50 -44.31 -7.50
CA CYS A 29 -45.84 -43.58 -8.72
C CYS A 29 -45.71 -42.05 -8.54
N GLN A 30 -44.63 -41.47 -9.05
CA GLN A 30 -44.43 -40.02 -9.11
C GLN A 30 -44.89 -39.42 -10.45
N PHE A 31 -45.20 -38.12 -10.48
CA PHE A 31 -45.55 -37.39 -11.72
C PHE A 31 -44.50 -37.54 -12.83
N HIS A 32 -43.23 -37.77 -12.47
CA HIS A 32 -42.16 -38.13 -13.40
C HIS A 32 -42.50 -39.31 -14.33
N ASN A 33 -43.11 -40.37 -13.80
CA ASN A 33 -43.46 -41.55 -14.59
C ASN A 33 -44.55 -41.23 -15.61
N VAL A 34 -45.54 -40.42 -15.22
CA VAL A 34 -46.61 -39.97 -16.11
C VAL A 34 -46.08 -39.05 -17.20
N PHE A 35 -45.16 -38.16 -16.87
CA PHE A 35 -44.50 -37.29 -17.83
C PHE A 35 -43.70 -38.09 -18.88
N ASN A 36 -42.93 -39.08 -18.43
CA ASN A 36 -42.15 -39.97 -19.30
C ASN A 36 -43.05 -40.77 -20.26
N ILE A 37 -44.17 -41.32 -19.76
CA ILE A 37 -45.17 -42.01 -20.59
C ILE A 37 -45.85 -41.05 -21.58
N ALA A 38 -46.15 -39.82 -21.16
CA ALA A 38 -46.79 -38.84 -22.02
C ALA A 38 -45.88 -38.41 -23.18
N THR A 39 -44.58 -38.24 -22.89
CA THR A 39 -43.57 -37.73 -23.81
C THR A 39 -42.75 -38.80 -24.52
N ASN A 40 -43.00 -40.09 -24.26
CA ASN A 40 -42.21 -41.22 -24.77
C ASN A 40 -40.71 -41.06 -24.47
N ASN A 41 -40.35 -40.62 -23.26
CA ASN A 41 -38.97 -40.39 -22.80
C ASN A 41 -38.15 -39.39 -23.66
N GLN A 42 -38.80 -38.51 -24.42
CA GLN A 42 -38.09 -37.58 -25.31
C GLN A 42 -37.38 -36.42 -24.59
N PHE A 43 -37.65 -36.21 -23.29
CA PHE A 43 -37.22 -35.02 -22.55
C PHE A 43 -36.54 -35.36 -21.21
N GLU A 44 -35.70 -36.40 -21.18
CA GLU A 44 -35.05 -36.94 -19.97
C GLU A 44 -34.10 -35.98 -19.21
N ASN A 45 -33.89 -34.73 -19.64
CA ASN A 45 -32.90 -33.82 -19.03
C ASN A 45 -33.30 -32.33 -18.95
N LEU A 46 -34.60 -32.00 -18.97
CA LEU A 46 -35.04 -30.60 -18.83
C LEU A 46 -35.36 -30.27 -17.37
N GLY A 47 -34.51 -29.46 -16.73
CA GLY A 47 -34.80 -28.84 -15.45
C GLY A 47 -35.86 -27.74 -15.59
N GLY A 48 -36.76 -27.59 -14.61
CA GLY A 48 -37.82 -26.56 -14.65
C GLY A 48 -39.14 -27.02 -15.27
N ILE A 49 -39.61 -28.22 -14.91
CA ILE A 49 -40.94 -28.71 -15.32
C ILE A 49 -41.95 -28.39 -14.23
N GLN A 50 -42.93 -27.53 -14.56
CA GLN A 50 -44.05 -27.22 -13.69
C GLN A 50 -45.22 -28.17 -13.96
N VAL A 51 -45.86 -28.65 -12.89
CA VAL A 51 -47.00 -29.58 -12.94
C VAL A 51 -48.26 -28.87 -12.45
N PHE A 52 -49.33 -28.98 -13.23
CA PHE A 52 -50.64 -28.43 -12.91
C PHE A 52 -51.72 -29.48 -13.04
N LEU A 53 -52.70 -29.43 -12.14
CA LEU A 53 -53.82 -30.37 -12.10
C LEU A 53 -55.15 -29.65 -12.26
N ARG A 54 -56.14 -30.35 -12.82
CA ARG A 54 -57.48 -29.80 -12.98
C ARG A 54 -58.56 -30.86 -12.93
N LYS A 55 -59.67 -30.49 -12.30
CA LYS A 55 -60.95 -31.18 -12.33
C LYS A 55 -61.99 -30.23 -12.95
N PRO A 56 -62.31 -30.35 -14.26
CA PRO A 56 -63.25 -29.44 -14.89
C PRO A 56 -64.59 -29.41 -14.15
N PRO A 57 -65.20 -28.22 -13.94
CA PRO A 57 -64.86 -26.93 -14.55
C PRO A 57 -63.80 -26.08 -13.82
N GLU A 58 -63.21 -26.58 -12.72
CA GLU A 58 -62.33 -25.82 -11.81
C GLU A 58 -61.06 -25.28 -12.48
N LYS A 59 -60.36 -24.34 -11.81
CA LYS A 59 -59.10 -23.75 -12.29
C LYS A 59 -57.95 -24.76 -12.18
N TRP A 60 -56.86 -24.49 -12.91
CA TRP A 60 -55.61 -25.25 -12.76
C TRP A 60 -54.98 -24.98 -11.40
N VAL A 61 -54.56 -26.04 -10.71
CA VAL A 61 -53.87 -26.00 -9.41
C VAL A 61 -52.42 -26.39 -9.63
N TYR A 62 -51.49 -25.60 -9.11
CA TYR A 62 -50.06 -25.86 -9.18
C TYR A 62 -49.64 -26.91 -8.13
N VAL A 63 -48.72 -27.81 -8.50
CA VAL A 63 -48.14 -28.81 -7.61
C VAL A 63 -46.73 -28.38 -7.24
N GLU A 64 -46.51 -27.98 -5.97
CA GLU A 64 -45.20 -27.49 -5.50
C GLU A 64 -44.08 -28.52 -5.62
N GLU A 65 -44.40 -29.80 -5.39
CA GLU A 65 -43.46 -30.92 -5.49
C GLU A 65 -43.08 -31.28 -6.95
N GLY A 66 -43.71 -30.61 -7.92
CA GLY A 66 -43.42 -30.77 -9.34
C GLY A 66 -43.47 -32.24 -9.81
N LEU A 67 -42.42 -32.68 -10.52
CA LEU A 67 -42.33 -34.07 -11.01
C LEU A 67 -42.10 -35.12 -9.92
N GLN A 68 -41.61 -34.71 -8.74
CA GLN A 68 -41.33 -35.62 -7.63
C GLN A 68 -42.55 -35.90 -6.76
N GLY A 69 -43.64 -35.14 -6.97
CA GLY A 69 -44.86 -35.30 -6.21
C GLY A 69 -45.55 -36.65 -6.42
N ASP A 70 -46.20 -37.13 -5.36
CA ASP A 70 -46.95 -38.38 -5.37
C ASP A 70 -48.25 -38.24 -6.18
N ILE A 71 -48.53 -39.21 -7.04
CA ILE A 71 -49.74 -39.30 -7.83
C ILE A 71 -50.95 -39.73 -6.99
N SER A 72 -50.76 -40.25 -5.77
CA SER A 72 -51.87 -40.66 -4.88
C SER A 72 -52.94 -39.56 -4.73
N MET A 73 -52.54 -38.30 -4.67
CA MET A 73 -53.45 -37.15 -4.59
C MET A 73 -54.40 -37.00 -5.79
N LEU A 74 -54.04 -37.51 -6.98
CA LEU A 74 -54.92 -37.50 -8.14
C LEU A 74 -56.16 -38.38 -7.93
N PHE A 75 -55.97 -39.50 -7.24
CA PHE A 75 -57.01 -40.46 -6.96
C PHE A 75 -57.87 -40.04 -5.76
N GLU A 76 -57.23 -39.53 -4.70
CA GLU A 76 -57.95 -39.04 -3.51
C GLU A 76 -58.83 -37.82 -3.81
N LEU A 77 -58.33 -36.89 -4.63
CA LEU A 77 -59.02 -35.63 -4.93
C LEU A 77 -59.81 -35.66 -6.25
N ASN A 78 -59.84 -36.79 -6.94
CA ASN A 78 -60.57 -37.01 -8.21
C ASN A 78 -60.20 -35.98 -9.32
N PHE A 79 -58.91 -35.67 -9.46
CA PHE A 79 -58.43 -34.88 -10.60
C PHE A 79 -58.55 -35.69 -11.89
N THR A 80 -58.75 -35.03 -13.04
CA THR A 80 -58.91 -35.72 -14.33
C THR A 80 -57.92 -35.26 -15.39
N HIS A 81 -57.33 -34.07 -15.22
CA HIS A 81 -56.41 -33.47 -16.17
C HIS A 81 -55.07 -33.11 -15.51
N ILE A 82 -53.99 -33.35 -16.23
CA ILE A 82 -52.61 -33.03 -15.83
C ILE A 82 -51.98 -32.20 -16.95
N LYS A 83 -51.32 -31.12 -16.58
CA LYS A 83 -50.62 -30.22 -17.49
C LYS A 83 -49.17 -30.05 -17.05
N PHE A 84 -48.26 -30.33 -17.97
CA PHE A 84 -46.83 -30.12 -17.79
C PHE A 84 -46.38 -28.90 -18.60
N ILE A 85 -45.66 -27.98 -17.98
CA ILE A 85 -45.03 -26.85 -18.67
C ILE A 85 -43.52 -27.01 -18.56
N LEU A 86 -42.86 -27.16 -19.71
CA LEU A 86 -41.41 -27.09 -19.83
C LEU A 86 -41.03 -25.63 -20.00
N GLU A 87 -40.42 -25.06 -18.96
CA GLU A 87 -39.64 -23.84 -19.12
C GLU A 87 -38.34 -24.21 -19.81
N ALA A 88 -37.90 -23.45 -20.81
CA ALA A 88 -36.54 -23.61 -21.27
C ALA A 88 -35.65 -23.29 -20.08
N THR A 89 -34.87 -24.29 -19.62
CA THR A 89 -33.69 -24.00 -18.81
C THR A 89 -32.98 -22.87 -19.51
N GLU A 90 -32.83 -21.74 -18.83
CA GLU A 90 -31.98 -20.65 -19.28
C GLU A 90 -30.63 -21.29 -19.63
N THR A 91 -30.41 -21.57 -20.92
CA THR A 91 -29.06 -21.71 -21.45
C THR A 91 -28.36 -20.50 -20.90
N THR A 92 -27.33 -20.72 -20.09
CA THR A 92 -26.50 -19.69 -19.48
C THR A 92 -26.16 -18.64 -20.52
N VAL A 93 -27.04 -17.64 -20.65
CA VAL A 93 -26.70 -16.36 -21.20
C VAL A 93 -25.76 -15.88 -20.13
N GLN A 94 -24.45 -15.92 -20.41
CA GLN A 94 -23.54 -15.03 -19.74
C GLN A 94 -24.22 -13.67 -19.82
N LYS A 95 -24.86 -13.25 -18.71
CA LYS A 95 -25.34 -11.89 -18.52
C LYS A 95 -24.11 -11.08 -18.86
N ARG A 96 -24.07 -10.48 -20.05
CA ARG A 96 -23.06 -9.48 -20.35
C ARG A 96 -23.19 -8.50 -19.19
N PRO A 97 -22.13 -8.31 -18.37
CA PRO A 97 -22.23 -7.41 -17.25
C PRO A 97 -22.74 -6.09 -17.82
N ASN A 98 -23.85 -5.62 -17.26
CA ASN A 98 -24.44 -4.35 -17.67
C ASN A 98 -23.29 -3.33 -17.71
N ALA A 99 -23.17 -2.57 -18.80
CA ALA A 99 -22.08 -1.60 -18.92
C ALA A 99 -22.01 -0.68 -17.69
N PHE A 100 -23.16 -0.34 -17.11
CA PHE A 100 -23.25 0.40 -15.85
C PHE A 100 -22.72 -0.39 -14.66
N ASP A 101 -23.04 -1.67 -14.51
CA ASP A 101 -22.49 -2.52 -13.45
C ASP A 101 -20.97 -2.71 -13.59
N LEU A 102 -20.47 -2.77 -14.83
CA LEU A 102 -19.05 -2.88 -15.11
C LEU A 102 -18.32 -1.58 -14.78
N ILE A 103 -18.85 -0.43 -15.19
CA ILE A 103 -18.32 0.90 -14.84
C ILE A 103 -18.37 1.13 -13.33
N MET A 104 -19.48 0.75 -12.68
CA MET A 104 -19.65 0.86 -11.23
C MET A 104 -18.70 -0.08 -10.48
N ASN A 105 -18.45 -1.28 -10.99
CA ASN A 105 -17.46 -2.17 -10.41
C ASN A 105 -16.04 -1.61 -10.57
N ILE A 106 -15.69 -1.09 -11.75
CA ILE A 106 -14.36 -0.49 -12.01
C ILE A 106 -14.14 0.76 -11.15
N SER A 107 -15.14 1.61 -10.97
CA SER A 107 -15.01 2.83 -10.15
C SER A 107 -14.78 2.52 -8.66
N GLN A 108 -15.27 1.38 -8.18
CA GLN A 108 -15.07 0.94 -6.80
C GLN A 108 -13.75 0.20 -6.58
N ARG A 109 -13.03 -0.18 -7.65
CA ARG A 109 -11.74 -0.87 -7.52
C ARG A 109 -10.70 0.06 -6.93
N ILE A 110 -10.03 -0.47 -5.91
CA ILE A 110 -8.86 0.16 -5.30
C ILE A 110 -7.65 -0.25 -6.13
N CYS A 111 -6.97 0.73 -6.71
CA CYS A 111 -5.80 0.55 -7.56
C CYS A 111 -4.61 1.31 -6.97
N LEU A 112 -3.42 0.71 -7.07
CA LEU A 112 -2.16 1.33 -6.70
C LEU A 112 -1.42 1.82 -7.96
N PRO A 113 -0.54 2.83 -7.83
CA PRO A 113 0.34 3.23 -8.91
C PRO A 113 1.20 2.07 -9.43
N GLU A 114 1.52 2.10 -10.71
CA GLU A 114 2.38 1.10 -11.33
C GLU A 114 3.78 1.11 -10.71
N GLN A 115 4.31 -0.09 -10.44
CA GLN A 115 5.68 -0.25 -9.97
C GLN A 115 6.66 0.16 -11.08
N LYS A 116 7.75 0.79 -10.66
CA LYS A 116 8.84 1.18 -11.57
C LYS A 116 9.73 -0.03 -11.83
N LYS A 117 10.37 -0.04 -13.00
CA LYS A 117 11.49 -0.95 -13.24
C LYS A 117 12.61 -0.61 -12.25
N GLU A 118 13.12 -1.60 -11.54
CA GLU A 118 14.13 -1.41 -10.48
C GLU A 118 15.53 -1.14 -11.06
N ASP A 119 15.70 0.00 -11.73
CA ASP A 119 16.99 0.43 -12.25
C ASP A 119 17.85 1.11 -11.15
N THR A 120 17.22 1.75 -10.16
CA THR A 120 17.92 2.39 -9.03
C THR A 120 17.40 1.94 -7.66
N ARG A 121 18.22 2.11 -6.61
CA ARG A 121 17.78 1.89 -5.21
C ARG A 121 16.65 2.82 -4.77
N LYS A 122 16.49 3.96 -5.45
CA LYS A 122 15.36 4.87 -5.22
C LYS A 122 14.07 4.31 -5.83
N ASP A 123 14.17 3.64 -6.98
CA ASP A 123 13.03 2.92 -7.58
C ASP A 123 12.63 1.71 -6.71
N LEU A 124 13.62 1.03 -6.11
CA LEU A 124 13.35 -0.01 -5.11
C LEU A 124 12.56 0.56 -3.91
N LEU A 125 12.95 1.72 -3.37
CA LEU A 125 12.19 2.38 -2.30
C LEU A 125 10.76 2.70 -2.74
N TYR A 126 10.59 3.26 -3.94
CA TYR A 126 9.27 3.53 -4.52
C TYR A 126 8.41 2.26 -4.57
N ASN A 127 8.94 1.16 -5.11
CA ASN A 127 8.22 -0.11 -5.21
C ASN A 127 7.90 -0.71 -3.85
N ASN A 128 8.79 -0.58 -2.87
CA ASN A 128 8.54 -1.07 -1.52
C ASN A 128 7.48 -0.26 -0.78
N ILE A 129 7.35 1.04 -1.04
CA ILE A 129 6.21 1.84 -0.56
C ILE A 129 4.91 1.33 -1.18
N ILE A 130 4.90 0.99 -2.49
CA ILE A 130 3.71 0.40 -3.13
C ILE A 130 3.35 -0.94 -2.49
N LYS A 131 4.32 -1.83 -2.22
CA LYS A 131 4.10 -3.10 -1.52
C LYS A 131 3.56 -2.90 -0.10
N LEU A 132 4.07 -1.89 0.62
CA LEU A 132 3.58 -1.52 1.93
C LEU A 132 2.11 -1.06 1.88
N PHE A 133 1.74 -0.25 0.88
CA PHE A 133 0.34 0.15 0.71
C PHE A 133 -0.56 -1.04 0.33
N GLN A 134 -0.05 -1.97 -0.47
CA GLN A 134 -0.73 -3.21 -0.80
C GLN A 134 -0.99 -4.08 0.44
N SER A 135 -0.03 -4.19 1.36
CA SER A 135 -0.21 -4.96 2.59
C SER A 135 -1.24 -4.34 3.55
N LYS A 136 -1.38 -3.00 3.51
CA LYS A 136 -2.40 -2.26 4.27
C LYS A 136 -3.76 -2.18 3.55
N MET A 137 -3.91 -2.82 2.38
CA MET A 137 -5.15 -2.83 1.58
C MET A 137 -5.65 -1.43 1.20
N VAL A 138 -4.73 -0.47 1.03
CA VAL A 138 -5.06 0.90 0.64
C VAL A 138 -4.83 1.13 -0.86
N GLY A 139 -5.43 2.19 -1.40
CA GLY A 139 -5.20 2.60 -2.78
C GLY A 139 -6.21 3.66 -3.24
N TRP A 140 -6.14 3.98 -4.52
CA TRP A 140 -6.94 5.03 -5.13
C TRP A 140 -8.06 4.46 -5.98
N ARG A 141 -9.17 5.19 -6.06
CA ARG A 141 -10.34 4.86 -6.90
C ARG A 141 -10.38 5.78 -8.12
N ASN A 142 -11.26 5.47 -9.07
CA ASN A 142 -11.57 6.32 -10.24
C ASN A 142 -10.34 6.70 -11.08
N GLU A 143 -9.42 5.76 -11.30
CA GLU A 143 -8.22 5.95 -12.14
C GLU A 143 -7.26 7.06 -11.65
N THR A 144 -7.40 7.52 -10.41
CA THR A 144 -6.54 8.58 -9.83
C THR A 144 -5.19 8.08 -9.33
N GLN A 145 -4.94 6.76 -9.41
CA GLN A 145 -3.67 6.17 -8.98
C GLN A 145 -2.47 6.69 -9.78
N ASN A 146 -2.63 6.92 -11.08
CA ASN A 146 -1.52 7.36 -11.94
C ASN A 146 -1.31 8.88 -11.95
N THR A 147 -2.21 9.64 -11.31
CA THR A 147 -2.13 11.11 -11.17
C THR A 147 -1.78 11.49 -9.74
N PHE A 148 -2.78 11.54 -8.86
CA PHE A 148 -2.61 11.92 -7.46
C PHE A 148 -1.83 10.87 -6.67
N GLY A 149 -2.14 9.58 -6.88
CA GLY A 149 -1.45 8.50 -6.18
C GLY A 149 0.03 8.44 -6.50
N LYS A 150 0.38 8.47 -7.79
CA LYS A 150 1.77 8.51 -8.25
C LYS A 150 2.52 9.70 -7.67
N SER A 151 1.94 10.90 -7.75
CA SER A 151 2.52 12.12 -7.19
C SER A 151 2.77 12.02 -5.68
N PHE A 152 1.81 11.46 -4.93
CA PHE A 152 1.97 11.24 -3.49
C PHE A 152 3.10 10.26 -3.18
N VAL A 153 3.15 9.10 -3.84
CA VAL A 153 4.22 8.11 -3.63
C VAL A 153 5.58 8.67 -4.03
N GLU A 154 5.67 9.47 -5.10
CA GLU A 154 6.92 10.12 -5.50
C GLU A 154 7.40 11.15 -4.48
N ARG A 155 6.50 11.94 -3.89
CA ARG A 155 6.82 12.88 -2.81
C ARG A 155 7.27 12.16 -1.55
N LEU A 156 6.58 11.08 -1.17
CA LEU A 156 6.95 10.25 -0.02
C LEU A 156 8.30 9.58 -0.21
N THR A 157 8.53 9.02 -1.40
CA THR A 157 9.83 8.46 -1.80
C THR A 157 10.93 9.52 -1.70
N ALA A 158 10.69 10.75 -2.18
CA ALA A 158 11.67 11.82 -2.11
C ALA A 158 12.02 12.23 -0.66
N ALA A 159 11.02 12.31 0.21
CA ALA A 159 11.23 12.65 1.62
C ALA A 159 11.99 11.55 2.37
N LEU A 160 11.54 10.29 2.24
CA LEU A 160 12.20 9.14 2.85
C LEU A 160 13.63 8.98 2.33
N TRP A 161 13.85 9.09 1.01
CA TRP A 161 15.18 9.00 0.41
C TRP A 161 16.15 10.06 0.95
N TYR A 162 15.67 11.28 1.20
CA TYR A 162 16.48 12.37 1.71
C TYR A 162 16.90 12.17 3.16
N ILE A 163 15.99 11.64 3.98
CA ILE A 163 16.17 11.42 5.42
C ILE A 163 16.85 10.09 5.73
N ASP A 164 16.75 9.10 4.85
CA ASP A 164 17.26 7.75 5.07
C ASP A 164 18.71 7.70 5.61
N PRO A 165 19.69 8.47 5.08
CA PRO A 165 21.05 8.44 5.63
C PRO A 165 21.21 9.06 7.03
N HIS A 166 20.17 9.75 7.52
CA HIS A 166 20.16 10.51 8.76
C HIS A 166 19.17 9.96 9.80
N ARG A 167 18.63 8.74 9.61
CA ARG A 167 17.67 8.12 10.54
C ARG A 167 18.19 8.04 11.98
N THR A 168 19.49 7.78 12.17
CA THR A 168 20.11 7.79 13.50
C THR A 168 20.06 9.16 14.17
N LYS A 169 20.32 10.25 13.43
CA LYS A 169 20.22 11.63 13.96
C LYS A 169 18.79 12.00 14.38
N PHE A 170 17.79 11.44 13.69
CA PHE A 170 16.38 11.58 14.05
C PHE A 170 16.07 10.81 15.33
N ALA A 171 16.52 9.55 15.41
CA ALA A 171 16.35 8.70 16.60
C ALA A 171 17.00 9.31 17.86
N GLU A 172 18.23 9.81 17.77
CA GLU A 172 18.94 10.50 18.87
C GLU A 172 18.20 11.73 19.41
N ARG A 173 17.34 12.34 18.58
CA ARG A 173 16.53 13.51 18.93
C ARG A 173 15.09 13.15 19.25
N SER A 174 14.77 11.86 19.38
CA SER A 174 13.42 11.36 19.59
C SER A 174 12.42 11.85 18.52
N LEU A 175 12.89 12.00 17.28
CA LEU A 175 12.06 12.36 16.13
C LEU A 175 11.62 11.09 15.40
N LEU A 176 10.33 10.81 15.45
CA LEU A 176 9.74 9.61 14.87
C LEU A 176 9.57 9.76 13.36
N LEU A 177 9.95 8.73 12.60
CA LEU A 177 9.57 8.66 11.19
C LEU A 177 8.09 8.29 11.03
N GLY A 178 7.53 7.54 11.97
CA GLY A 178 6.24 6.86 11.87
C GLY A 178 6.43 5.35 11.94
N GLU A 179 5.60 4.65 12.73
CA GLU A 179 5.65 3.20 12.90
C GLU A 179 5.43 2.46 11.58
N LEU A 180 4.54 2.98 10.73
CA LEU A 180 4.25 2.40 9.41
C LEU A 180 5.51 2.30 8.55
N PHE A 181 6.35 3.35 8.54
CA PHE A 181 7.52 3.37 7.67
C PHE A 181 8.63 2.44 8.16
N ASN A 182 8.63 2.07 9.44
CA ASN A 182 9.56 1.07 9.96
C ASN A 182 9.31 -0.33 9.36
N GLU A 183 8.11 -0.59 8.82
CA GLU A 183 7.77 -1.83 8.13
C GLU A 183 8.41 -1.96 6.73
N LEU A 184 9.08 -0.93 6.22
CA LEU A 184 9.78 -1.02 4.94
C LEU A 184 10.93 -2.06 4.98
N ASP A 185 11.03 -2.89 3.95
CA ASP A 185 11.95 -4.05 3.91
C ASP A 185 13.39 -3.77 4.35
N GLN A 186 13.98 -2.65 3.91
CA GLN A 186 15.35 -2.32 4.29
C GLN A 186 15.43 -1.81 5.73
N TYR A 187 14.42 -1.08 6.21
CA TYR A 187 14.40 -0.55 7.57
C TYR A 187 14.23 -1.65 8.61
N GLN A 188 13.41 -2.67 8.34
CA GLN A 188 13.29 -3.86 9.18
C GLN A 188 14.61 -4.63 9.33
N LYS A 189 15.50 -4.53 8.34
CA LYS A 189 16.83 -5.15 8.34
C LYS A 189 17.92 -4.24 8.92
N ASP A 190 17.53 -3.10 9.47
CA ASP A 190 18.44 -2.02 9.88
C ASP A 190 19.39 -1.56 8.76
N GLN A 191 18.89 -1.56 7.52
CA GLN A 191 19.61 -1.14 6.32
C GLN A 191 19.03 0.14 5.73
N ASN A 192 19.85 0.81 4.92
CA ASN A 192 19.47 2.02 4.20
C ASN A 192 19.14 1.74 2.72
N TYR A 193 18.21 2.50 2.17
CA TYR A 193 17.93 2.50 0.73
C TYR A 193 19.00 3.29 -0.02
N ASN A 194 19.34 4.48 0.46
CA ASN A 194 20.31 5.41 -0.11
C ASN A 194 21.75 5.03 0.29
N LEU A 195 22.18 3.85 -0.17
CA LEU A 195 23.54 3.34 0.04
C LEU A 195 24.61 4.26 -0.59
N TYR A 196 24.26 4.95 -1.68
CA TYR A 196 25.14 5.88 -2.38
C TYR A 196 25.68 6.98 -1.46
N TYR A 197 24.88 7.44 -0.48
CA TYR A 197 25.33 8.42 0.51
C TYR A 197 26.51 7.90 1.35
N PHE A 198 26.56 6.61 1.64
CA PHE A 198 27.57 5.99 2.49
C PHE A 198 28.80 5.54 1.69
N THR A 199 28.59 4.98 0.50
CA THR A 199 29.66 4.37 -0.32
C THR A 199 30.26 5.33 -1.35
N GLY A 200 29.59 6.46 -1.63
CA GLY A 200 30.04 7.44 -2.61
C GLY A 200 31.28 8.22 -2.16
N LYS A 201 32.13 8.59 -3.12
CA LYS A 201 33.30 9.47 -2.88
C LYS A 201 32.95 10.96 -2.81
N HIS A 202 31.67 11.31 -2.98
CA HIS A 202 31.21 12.69 -3.00
C HIS A 202 31.04 13.25 -1.59
N ALA A 203 31.08 14.58 -1.47
CA ALA A 203 30.78 15.27 -0.23
C ALA A 203 29.38 14.87 0.27
N LYS A 204 29.32 14.39 1.51
CA LYS A 204 28.07 14.03 2.17
C LYS A 204 27.28 15.29 2.46
N TYR A 205 26.05 15.36 1.97
CA TYR A 205 25.17 16.47 2.29
C TYR A 205 24.72 16.39 3.75
N ASN A 206 24.45 17.55 4.33
CA ASN A 206 23.72 17.68 5.59
C ASN A 206 22.26 18.01 5.31
N LEU A 207 21.41 17.78 6.29
CA LEU A 207 20.02 18.21 6.23
C LEU A 207 19.94 19.73 6.28
N GLU A 208 19.05 20.27 5.45
CA GLU A 208 18.85 21.70 5.26
C GLU A 208 17.43 22.06 5.65
N HIS A 209 17.27 23.20 6.34
CA HIS A 209 15.98 23.73 6.79
C HIS A 209 14.98 23.82 5.62
N ASP A 210 15.33 24.55 4.57
CA ASP A 210 14.41 24.85 3.47
C ASP A 210 13.98 23.60 2.70
N LYS A 211 14.90 22.62 2.58
CA LYS A 211 14.61 21.37 1.90
C LYS A 211 13.68 20.47 2.72
N LEU A 212 13.85 20.43 4.04
CA LEU A 212 12.93 19.71 4.94
C LEU A 212 11.54 20.34 4.92
N GLU A 213 11.44 21.67 5.02
CA GLU A 213 10.16 22.37 4.95
C GLU A 213 9.45 22.17 3.61
N LYS A 214 10.21 22.20 2.50
CA LYS A 214 9.66 21.95 1.16
C LYS A 214 9.13 20.52 1.02
N LEU A 215 9.85 19.52 1.53
CA LEU A 215 9.44 18.12 1.48
C LEU A 215 8.19 17.89 2.36
N ALA A 216 8.18 18.42 3.58
CA ALA A 216 7.04 18.34 4.49
C ALA A 216 5.79 18.99 3.88
N SER A 217 5.91 20.23 3.40
CA SER A 217 4.80 20.96 2.78
C SER A 217 4.29 20.28 1.52
N SER A 218 5.18 19.71 0.69
CA SER A 218 4.77 18.97 -0.51
C SER A 218 3.98 17.71 -0.16
N LEU A 219 4.37 16.98 0.89
CA LEU A 219 3.64 15.81 1.36
C LEU A 219 2.27 16.16 1.91
N GLU A 220 2.18 17.20 2.74
CA GLU A 220 0.90 17.64 3.31
C GLU A 220 -0.07 18.14 2.25
N LEU A 221 0.41 18.82 1.22
CA LEU A 221 -0.43 19.21 0.09
C LEU A 221 -1.03 18.01 -0.64
N SER A 222 -0.33 16.88 -0.67
CA SER A 222 -0.86 15.62 -1.20
C SER A 222 -1.81 14.94 -0.22
N ALA A 223 -1.50 14.95 1.07
CA ALA A 223 -2.33 14.38 2.14
C ALA A 223 -3.61 15.20 2.41
N ALA A 224 -3.68 16.46 1.97
CA ALA A 224 -4.87 17.30 2.05
C ALA A 224 -5.84 17.12 0.87
N GLN A 225 -5.54 16.24 -0.08
CA GLN A 225 -6.40 15.99 -1.24
C GLN A 225 -7.65 15.18 -0.84
N PRO A 226 -8.78 15.30 -1.57
CA PRO A 226 -10.04 14.64 -1.20
C PRO A 226 -9.96 13.12 -1.02
N TRP A 227 -9.05 12.43 -1.74
CA TRP A 227 -8.87 10.99 -1.61
C TRP A 227 -8.32 10.55 -0.24
N ALA A 228 -7.58 11.43 0.44
CA ALA A 228 -6.94 11.14 1.71
C ALA A 228 -7.92 11.17 2.90
N ALA A 229 -9.10 11.77 2.72
CA ALA A 229 -10.17 11.79 3.72
C ALA A 229 -10.96 10.46 3.81
N SER A 230 -10.60 9.46 3.00
CA SER A 230 -11.23 8.15 3.05
C SER A 230 -10.72 7.34 4.24
N GLU A 231 -11.62 6.63 4.94
CA GLU A 231 -11.31 5.79 6.10
C GLU A 231 -10.16 4.79 5.84
N ILE A 232 -10.04 4.25 4.63
CA ILE A 232 -8.96 3.33 4.28
C ILE A 232 -7.57 3.97 4.37
N TRP A 233 -7.48 5.30 4.26
CA TRP A 233 -6.22 6.05 4.28
C TRP A 233 -5.89 6.64 5.65
N GLU A 234 -6.83 6.65 6.60
CA GLU A 234 -6.71 7.34 7.89
C GLU A 234 -5.39 7.06 8.61
N ASN A 235 -5.12 5.78 8.91
CA ASN A 235 -3.88 5.35 9.57
C ASN A 235 -2.61 5.76 8.80
N ILE A 236 -2.63 5.70 7.46
CA ILE A 236 -1.47 6.04 6.64
C ILE A 236 -1.22 7.55 6.67
N ILE A 237 -2.29 8.34 6.65
CA ILE A 237 -2.21 9.80 6.62
C ILE A 237 -1.78 10.35 7.99
N GLU A 238 -2.24 9.75 9.09
CA GLU A 238 -1.73 10.06 10.43
C GLU A 238 -0.22 9.87 10.53
N GLU A 239 0.28 8.73 10.03
CA GLU A 239 1.70 8.41 9.99
C GLU A 239 2.50 9.39 9.12
N VAL A 240 1.94 9.83 7.99
CA VAL A 240 2.52 10.89 7.16
C VAL A 240 2.60 12.21 7.94
N PHE A 241 1.58 12.59 8.70
CA PHE A 241 1.62 13.82 9.51
C PHE A 241 2.62 13.73 10.67
N ILE A 242 2.79 12.56 11.29
CA ILE A 242 3.86 12.32 12.26
C ILE A 242 5.22 12.56 11.59
N PHE A 243 5.41 11.99 10.39
CA PHE A 243 6.65 12.16 9.63
C PHE A 243 6.93 13.62 9.27
N THR A 244 5.94 14.36 8.76
CA THR A 244 6.11 15.77 8.40
C THR A 244 6.33 16.65 9.61
N SER A 245 5.66 16.38 10.74
CA SER A 245 5.91 17.06 12.01
C SER A 245 7.35 16.87 12.48
N SER A 246 7.89 15.65 12.40
CA SER A 246 9.28 15.38 12.73
C SER A 246 10.27 16.12 11.83
N MET A 247 10.00 16.21 10.52
CA MET A 247 10.81 17.01 9.60
C MET A 247 10.85 18.49 10.00
N ARG A 248 9.70 19.08 10.33
CA ARG A 248 9.61 20.48 10.76
C ARG A 248 10.27 20.74 12.11
N LYS A 249 10.10 19.83 13.07
CA LYS A 249 10.81 19.90 14.36
C LYS A 249 12.33 19.94 14.15
N TYR A 250 12.84 19.11 13.25
CA TYR A 250 14.27 19.14 12.91
C TYR A 250 14.66 20.42 12.19
N ALA A 251 13.86 20.89 11.23
CA ALA A 251 14.10 22.16 10.53
C ALA A 251 14.19 23.32 11.53
N ASN A 252 13.23 23.45 12.44
CA ASN A 252 13.24 24.46 13.50
C ASN A 252 14.48 24.36 14.39
N ASN A 253 14.92 23.14 14.72
CA ASN A 253 16.16 22.94 15.47
C ASN A 253 17.39 23.46 14.70
N LEU A 254 17.47 23.20 13.38
CA LEU A 254 18.54 23.76 12.54
C LEU A 254 18.51 25.29 12.54
N GLU A 255 17.31 25.89 12.47
CA GLU A 255 17.17 27.34 12.50
C GLU A 255 17.65 27.94 13.84
N GLN A 256 17.28 27.30 14.96
CA GLN A 256 17.74 27.69 16.29
C GLN A 256 19.26 27.59 16.43
N ILE A 257 19.86 26.47 16.00
CA ILE A 257 21.32 26.28 16.01
C ILE A 257 22.00 27.38 15.18
N ASN A 258 21.49 27.69 14.00
CA ASN A 258 22.03 28.74 13.14
C ASN A 258 21.91 30.13 13.77
N LYS A 259 20.78 30.44 14.43
CA LYS A 259 20.60 31.70 15.18
C LYS A 259 21.60 31.81 16.33
N SER A 260 21.75 30.76 17.14
CA SER A 260 22.73 30.73 18.23
C SER A 260 24.16 30.85 17.73
N MET A 261 24.52 30.17 16.63
CA MET A 261 25.86 30.26 16.05
C MET A 261 26.16 31.67 15.55
N LYS A 262 25.21 32.33 14.88
CA LYS A 262 25.33 33.73 14.47
C LYS A 262 25.52 34.67 15.66
N GLN A 263 24.75 34.48 16.73
CA GLN A 263 24.91 35.26 17.97
C GLN A 263 26.30 35.09 18.57
N ILE A 264 26.82 33.86 18.60
CA ILE A 264 28.18 33.57 19.08
C ILE A 264 29.22 34.28 18.20
N HIS A 265 29.10 34.19 16.87
CA HIS A 265 30.05 34.83 15.95
C HIS A 265 30.05 36.37 16.03
N LEU A 266 28.91 36.98 16.35
CA LEU A 266 28.78 38.41 16.54
C LEU A 266 29.13 38.86 17.97
N SER A 267 29.33 37.92 18.90
CA SER A 267 29.64 38.22 20.29
C SER A 267 31.11 38.56 20.46
N ASN A 268 31.38 39.61 21.24
CA ASN A 268 32.73 39.92 21.72
C ASN A 268 33.12 39.08 22.95
N THR A 269 32.20 38.28 23.49
CA THR A 269 32.48 37.34 24.57
C THR A 269 32.81 35.96 24.00
N PRO A 270 33.90 35.31 24.44
CA PRO A 270 34.22 33.95 24.04
C PRO A 270 33.08 32.99 24.37
N ALA A 271 32.70 32.15 23.41
CA ALA A 271 31.63 31.14 23.58
C ALA A 271 31.92 30.12 24.69
N ARG A 272 33.20 29.98 25.06
CA ARG A 272 33.69 29.09 26.11
C ARG A 272 34.56 29.91 27.04
N GLN A 273 34.39 29.71 28.34
CA GLN A 273 35.26 30.34 29.33
C GLN A 273 36.64 29.65 29.27
N PRO A 274 37.74 30.39 29.04
CA PRO A 274 39.08 29.81 28.97
C PRO A 274 39.43 28.98 30.21
N ALA A 275 38.95 29.38 31.39
CA ALA A 275 39.19 28.69 32.65
C ALA A 275 38.64 27.25 32.70
N ASN A 276 37.58 26.93 31.95
CA ASN A 276 36.91 25.63 32.02
C ASN A 276 37.44 24.63 30.99
N ASP A 277 38.04 25.12 29.89
CA ASP A 277 38.51 24.29 28.77
C ASP A 277 40.04 24.35 28.56
N LEU A 278 40.78 25.08 29.40
CA LEU A 278 42.24 25.03 29.38
C LEU A 278 42.72 23.71 30.00
N LYS A 279 43.22 22.81 29.15
CA LYS A 279 44.23 21.85 29.60
C LYS A 279 45.58 22.55 29.58
N VAL A 280 45.96 23.12 30.73
CA VAL A 280 47.33 23.62 30.94
C VAL A 280 48.23 22.40 31.10
N TYR A 281 49.09 22.15 30.12
CA TYR A 281 50.19 21.23 30.30
C TYR A 281 51.38 22.01 30.80
N THR A 282 51.76 21.80 32.05
CA THR A 282 53.07 22.20 32.55
C THR A 282 54.09 21.24 31.99
N VAL A 283 54.93 21.71 31.07
CA VAL A 283 56.10 20.96 30.61
C VAL A 283 57.25 21.35 31.51
N ASP A 284 57.81 20.38 32.23
CA ASP A 284 59.02 20.61 33.03
C ASP A 284 60.12 21.13 32.11
N SER A 285 60.90 22.10 32.60
CA SER A 285 62.01 22.66 31.83
C SER A 285 62.96 21.53 31.42
N CYS A 286 62.93 21.15 30.15
CA CYS A 286 63.80 20.10 29.64
C CYS A 286 65.18 20.71 29.36
N GLN A 287 66.20 20.24 30.07
CA GLN A 287 67.60 20.59 29.74
C GLN A 287 68.06 19.95 28.41
N LYS A 288 67.32 18.95 27.91
CA LYS A 288 67.62 18.26 26.65
C LYS A 288 66.78 18.84 25.52
N ILE A 289 67.43 19.65 24.70
CA ILE A 289 66.87 20.18 23.46
C ILE A 289 67.02 19.11 22.39
N TYR A 290 65.92 18.77 21.71
CA TYR A 290 65.95 17.86 20.57
C TYR A 290 66.85 18.42 19.47
N ALA A 291 67.57 17.55 18.75
CA ALA A 291 68.54 17.95 17.72
C ALA A 291 67.95 18.95 16.71
N GLN A 292 66.68 18.77 16.34
CA GLN A 292 65.95 19.65 15.40
C GLN A 292 65.81 21.11 15.85
N TYR A 293 65.96 21.40 17.14
CA TYR A 293 65.86 22.76 17.69
C TYR A 293 67.22 23.36 18.09
N GLN A 294 68.33 22.63 17.91
CA GLN A 294 69.66 23.12 18.31
C GLN A 294 70.07 24.39 17.58
N GLN A 295 69.76 24.50 16.28
CA GLN A 295 70.10 25.68 15.49
C GLN A 295 69.38 26.92 16.00
N LEU A 296 68.08 26.81 16.30
CA LEU A 296 67.28 27.88 16.87
C LEU A 296 67.78 28.26 18.27
N GLN A 297 68.09 27.27 19.12
CA GLN A 297 68.63 27.53 20.46
C GLN A 297 69.95 28.30 20.41
N ASN A 298 70.89 27.87 19.56
CA ASN A 298 72.18 28.53 19.42
C ASN A 298 72.03 29.97 18.92
N HIS A 299 71.04 30.20 18.06
CA HIS A 299 70.74 31.54 17.58
C HIS A 299 70.17 32.42 18.70
N LEU A 300 69.16 31.94 19.43
CA LEU A 300 68.54 32.65 20.55
C LEU A 300 69.53 32.95 21.68
N SER A 301 70.45 32.03 21.98
CA SER A 301 71.42 32.20 23.07
C SER A 301 72.45 33.31 22.81
N ASN A 302 72.64 33.69 21.54
CA ASN A 302 73.60 34.71 21.12
C ASN A 302 72.95 36.06 20.79
N MET A 303 71.62 36.16 20.90
CA MET A 303 70.89 37.38 20.58
C MET A 303 70.65 38.26 21.80
N ALA A 304 70.54 39.56 21.56
CA ALA A 304 70.09 40.49 22.57
C ALA A 304 68.62 40.21 22.95
N ASN A 305 68.24 40.54 24.18
CA ASN A 305 66.85 40.42 24.60
C ASN A 305 65.95 41.30 23.71
N TYR A 306 64.75 40.78 23.39
CA TYR A 306 63.73 41.46 22.59
C TYR A 306 64.08 41.71 21.11
N THR A 307 65.02 40.94 20.55
CA THR A 307 65.30 40.98 19.11
C THR A 307 64.19 40.24 18.35
N GLU A 308 63.65 40.83 17.29
CA GLU A 308 62.66 40.18 16.42
C GLU A 308 63.32 39.10 15.56
N ILE A 309 62.67 37.93 15.48
CA ILE A 309 63.19 36.77 14.74
C ILE A 309 62.06 36.15 13.93
N ASN A 310 62.35 35.84 12.67
CA ASN A 310 61.46 35.03 11.84
C ASN A 310 61.73 33.54 12.06
N LEU A 311 60.78 32.84 12.67
CA LEU A 311 60.87 31.40 12.97
C LEU A 311 60.84 30.52 11.72
N ASP A 312 60.30 31.02 10.60
CA ASP A 312 60.22 30.25 9.35
C ASP A 312 61.59 29.94 8.77
N SER A 313 62.60 30.76 9.10
CA SER A 313 63.98 30.57 8.64
C SER A 313 64.69 29.36 9.28
N PHE A 314 64.09 28.77 10.32
CA PHE A 314 64.60 27.59 11.02
C PHE A 314 63.83 26.31 10.69
N LEU A 315 62.83 26.39 9.80
CA LEU A 315 62.08 25.22 9.36
C LEU A 315 62.89 24.41 8.33
N PRO A 316 62.78 23.08 8.32
CA PRO A 316 63.38 22.25 7.28
C PRO A 316 62.93 22.68 5.88
N GLU A 317 63.83 22.66 4.89
CA GLU A 317 63.47 22.94 3.49
C GLU A 317 62.53 21.86 2.92
N ASP A 318 62.70 20.61 3.36
CA ASP A 318 61.85 19.49 2.97
C ASP A 318 60.50 19.55 3.71
N ALA A 319 59.41 19.63 2.94
CA ALA A 319 58.04 19.66 3.46
C ALA A 319 57.68 18.39 4.24
N MET A 320 58.27 17.24 3.90
CA MET A 320 58.01 15.97 4.62
C MET A 320 58.61 15.95 6.02
N GLN A 321 59.58 16.82 6.31
CA GLN A 321 60.19 16.96 7.64
C GLN A 321 59.49 18.02 8.51
N ARG A 322 58.48 18.72 7.96
CA ARG A 322 57.67 19.71 8.68
C ARG A 322 56.46 19.11 9.41
N TYR A 323 56.13 17.84 9.15
CA TYR A 323 54.95 17.12 9.67
C TYR A 323 55.34 15.85 10.41
#